data_AF-A0A9X1NAQ0-F1
#
_entry.id   AF-A0A9X1NAQ0-F1
#
_cell.length_a   1.000
_cell.length_b   1.000
_cell.length_c   1.000
_cell.angle_alpha   90.00
_cell.angle_beta   90.00
_cell.angle_gamma   90.00
#
_symmetry.space_group_name_H-M   'P 1'
#
loop_
_entity.id
_entity.type
_entity.pdbx_description
1 polymer ?
#
loop_
_entity_poly.entity_id
_entity_poly.type
_entity_poly.pdbx_seq_one_letter_code
_entity_poly.pdbx_strand_id
1 'polypeptide(L)'
;MSTAMSYSVEAWDPSYGSTFAAEDEDGLSGSKAELEPDIEIPAAEWRAIGPRKGQNHPPTVLFVDGVRRVDARIWIRSAELDDEAALGLCASYASGVVVCRHDSRGNSAGIGGSDVRRGLFTTALEAREIPAPAGNYRAHVTDADPATPLPALLSALLQQRLSELEISVAVAARDQLEPSQQDEDLLVIDGPLRGRQHLPRTIGYIKTHHSRYLPSELNQLVSKLEPGYRTPVFRMGTNWERYSWYLRLPYREGAPWAGIVRVECSADLTAADAVELAYLSQSVLVRYASDEIKDPRAPQNLYPIAGLERELRRRLGNPQLLHRSLRTRRG
;
A
#
# COMPACT_ATOMS: atom_id res chain seq x y z
N MET A 1 -15.66 -34.08 -26.85
CA MET A 1 -15.29 -32.69 -27.21
C MET A 1 -14.06 -32.34 -26.39
N SER A 2 -12.90 -32.19 -27.03
CA SER A 2 -11.66 -31.79 -26.37
C SER A 2 -11.79 -30.33 -25.94
N THR A 3 -11.81 -30.06 -24.64
CA THR A 3 -11.66 -28.69 -24.11
C THR A 3 -10.29 -28.17 -24.54
N ALA A 4 -10.29 -27.31 -25.56
CA ALA A 4 -9.06 -26.64 -26.00
C ALA A 4 -8.53 -25.77 -24.85
N MET A 5 -7.26 -25.95 -24.52
CA MET A 5 -6.58 -25.13 -23.51
C MET A 5 -6.48 -23.69 -24.02
N SER A 6 -6.97 -22.72 -23.24
CA SER A 6 -6.74 -21.30 -23.46
C SER A 6 -5.76 -20.76 -22.40
N TYR A 7 -4.92 -19.80 -22.79
CA TYR A 7 -3.95 -19.17 -21.91
C TYR A 7 -3.89 -17.66 -22.15
N SER A 8 -3.47 -16.91 -21.14
CA SER A 8 -3.28 -15.46 -21.17
C SER A 8 -1.93 -15.13 -20.51
N VAL A 9 -1.25 -14.10 -20.99
CA VAL A 9 0.03 -13.63 -20.44
C VAL A 9 -0.21 -12.28 -19.75
N GLU A 10 0.39 -12.06 -18.57
CA GLU A 10 0.35 -10.75 -17.90
C GLU A 10 1.05 -9.70 -18.77
N ALA A 11 0.52 -8.47 -18.78
CA ALA A 11 1.01 -7.41 -19.69
C ALA A 11 2.31 -6.74 -19.21
N TRP A 12 2.71 -6.92 -17.95
CA TRP A 12 3.88 -6.27 -17.35
C TRP A 12 5.05 -7.24 -17.11
N ASP A 13 6.24 -6.67 -16.93
CA ASP A 13 7.49 -7.41 -16.73
C ASP A 13 7.39 -8.30 -15.46
N PRO A 14 7.66 -9.63 -15.56
CA PRO A 14 7.61 -10.55 -14.42
C PRO A 14 8.48 -10.15 -13.23
N SER A 15 9.52 -9.33 -13.43
CA SER A 15 10.39 -8.82 -12.38
C SER A 15 9.70 -7.84 -11.41
N TYR A 16 8.52 -7.31 -11.75
CA TYR A 16 7.68 -6.52 -10.85
C TYR A 16 6.83 -7.39 -9.90
N GLY A 17 6.94 -8.71 -10.00
CA GLY A 17 6.14 -9.68 -9.24
C GLY A 17 4.86 -10.07 -9.97
N SER A 18 4.41 -11.30 -9.76
CA SER A 18 3.11 -11.76 -10.24
C SER A 18 1.98 -11.20 -9.36
N THR A 19 0.76 -11.13 -9.89
CA THR A 19 -0.46 -10.86 -9.11
C THR A 19 -0.57 -11.74 -7.84
N PHE A 20 0.03 -12.93 -7.88
CA PHE A 20 0.09 -13.94 -6.82
C PHE A 20 1.49 -14.12 -6.19
N ALA A 21 2.38 -13.12 -6.22
CA ALA A 21 3.78 -13.30 -5.79
C ALA A 21 3.87 -13.75 -4.31
N ALA A 22 4.64 -14.81 -4.03
CA ALA A 22 4.86 -15.30 -2.68
C ALA A 22 5.96 -14.48 -1.98
N GLU A 23 5.58 -13.39 -1.32
CA GLU A 23 6.36 -12.81 -0.22
C GLU A 23 5.40 -12.60 0.96
N ASP A 24 5.62 -13.36 2.03
CA ASP A 24 4.75 -13.47 3.20
C ASP A 24 4.77 -12.23 4.11
N GLU A 25 3.58 -11.78 4.51
CA GLU A 25 3.31 -11.20 5.85
C GLU A 25 1.87 -11.46 6.36
N ASP A 26 1.11 -12.34 5.69
CA ASP A 26 -0.23 -12.81 6.14
C ASP A 26 -0.23 -14.28 6.60
N GLY A 27 0.96 -14.88 6.75
CA GLY A 27 1.13 -16.33 6.87
C GLY A 27 1.72 -16.86 8.19
N LEU A 28 1.81 -16.06 9.27
CA LEU A 28 2.10 -16.62 10.59
C LEU A 28 0.85 -17.36 11.12
N SER A 29 0.77 -18.64 10.76
CA SER A 29 -0.08 -19.71 11.30
C SER A 29 -1.60 -19.52 11.17
N GLY A 30 -2.21 -20.32 10.29
CA GLY A 30 -3.45 -21.08 10.56
C GLY A 30 -4.76 -20.35 10.90
N SER A 31 -4.80 -19.02 11.02
CA SER A 31 -6.04 -18.30 11.29
C SER A 31 -6.88 -18.25 10.01
N LYS A 32 -7.95 -19.04 9.95
CA LYS A 32 -8.98 -18.90 8.92
C LYS A 32 -9.50 -17.47 9.03
N ALA A 33 -9.29 -16.66 7.99
CA ALA A 33 -9.90 -15.35 7.92
C ALA A 33 -11.42 -15.50 8.13
N GLU A 34 -11.97 -14.82 9.13
CA GLU A 34 -13.41 -14.66 9.27
C GLU A 34 -13.88 -13.84 8.07
N LEU A 35 -14.87 -14.36 7.37
CA LEU A 35 -15.42 -13.77 6.16
C LEU A 35 -16.94 -13.72 6.29
N GLU A 36 -17.49 -12.53 6.13
CA GLU A 36 -18.93 -12.28 6.07
C GLU A 36 -19.26 -11.62 4.72
N PRO A 37 -19.68 -12.41 3.72
CA PRO A 37 -19.98 -11.91 2.38
C PRO A 37 -21.35 -11.23 2.25
N ASP A 38 -22.22 -11.35 3.26
CA ASP A 38 -23.63 -10.92 3.21
C ASP A 38 -23.85 -9.44 3.60
N ILE A 39 -22.80 -8.60 3.61
CA ILE A 39 -22.87 -7.22 4.09
C ILE A 39 -23.72 -6.30 3.21
N GLU A 40 -23.40 -6.18 1.91
CA GLU A 40 -24.15 -5.31 0.99
C GLU A 40 -25.26 -6.06 0.25
N ILE A 41 -24.97 -7.29 -0.19
CA ILE A 41 -25.90 -8.17 -0.90
C ILE A 41 -25.68 -9.59 -0.37
N PRO A 42 -26.75 -10.37 -0.10
CA PRO A 42 -26.61 -11.78 0.28
C PRO A 42 -25.73 -12.55 -0.71
N ALA A 43 -24.86 -13.43 -0.21
CA ALA A 43 -23.88 -14.17 -1.00
C ALA A 43 -24.50 -14.94 -2.18
N ALA A 44 -25.71 -15.47 -1.99
CA ALA A 44 -26.47 -16.18 -3.01
C ALA A 44 -26.93 -15.29 -4.18
N GLU A 45 -26.98 -13.97 -3.99
CA GLU A 45 -27.45 -12.97 -4.95
C GLU A 45 -26.32 -12.06 -5.46
N TRP A 46 -25.06 -12.38 -5.14
CA TRP A 46 -23.91 -11.60 -5.56
C TRP A 46 -23.90 -11.38 -7.07
N ARG A 47 -23.79 -10.11 -7.44
CA ARG A 47 -23.68 -9.66 -8.83
C ARG A 47 -22.73 -8.48 -8.90
N ALA A 48 -22.16 -8.26 -10.07
CA ALA A 48 -21.31 -7.10 -10.32
C ALA A 48 -22.14 -5.82 -10.15
N ILE A 49 -21.61 -4.85 -9.40
CA ILE A 49 -22.25 -3.57 -9.14
C ILE A 49 -21.57 -2.53 -10.03
N GLY A 50 -22.34 -1.90 -10.92
CA GLY A 50 -21.88 -0.84 -11.80
C GLY A 50 -21.82 0.53 -11.12
N PRO A 51 -21.16 1.52 -11.73
CA PRO A 51 -21.05 2.86 -11.18
C PRO A 51 -22.41 3.54 -11.06
N ARG A 52 -22.64 4.23 -9.94
CA ARG A 52 -23.86 5.01 -9.71
C ARG A 52 -23.86 6.27 -10.59
N LYS A 53 -24.93 6.47 -11.35
CA LYS A 53 -25.12 7.70 -12.16
C LYS A 53 -25.25 8.91 -11.22
N GLY A 54 -24.54 9.98 -11.54
CA GLY A 54 -24.59 11.24 -10.78
C GLY A 54 -23.90 11.17 -9.41
N GLN A 55 -22.96 10.23 -9.21
CA GLN A 55 -22.13 10.21 -8.01
C GLN A 55 -21.34 11.53 -7.89
N ASN A 56 -21.50 12.24 -6.77
CA ASN A 56 -20.70 13.41 -6.48
C ASN A 56 -19.25 12.98 -6.18
N HIS A 57 -18.31 13.60 -6.87
CA HIS A 57 -16.89 13.36 -6.64
C HIS A 57 -16.37 14.30 -5.56
N PRO A 58 -15.44 13.85 -4.72
CA PRO A 58 -14.79 14.72 -3.75
C PRO A 58 -14.00 15.80 -4.52
N PRO A 59 -14.05 17.07 -4.08
CA PRO A 59 -13.29 18.15 -4.70
C PRO A 59 -11.78 17.96 -4.50
N THR A 60 -11.38 17.17 -3.50
CA THR A 60 -9.99 16.85 -3.19
C THR A 60 -9.80 15.35 -2.96
N VAL A 61 -8.83 14.75 -3.65
CA VAL A 61 -8.39 13.37 -3.42
C VAL A 61 -6.91 13.40 -3.06
N LEU A 62 -6.54 12.73 -1.98
CA LEU A 62 -5.17 12.63 -1.49
C LEU A 62 -4.68 11.21 -1.73
N PHE A 63 -3.51 11.07 -2.35
CA PHE A 63 -2.85 9.78 -2.56
C PHE A 63 -1.59 9.72 -1.70
N VAL A 64 -1.54 8.75 -0.80
CA VAL A 64 -0.41 8.49 0.10
C VAL A 64 0.32 7.26 -0.38
N ASP A 65 1.64 7.38 -0.44
CA ASP A 65 2.52 6.23 -0.70
C ASP A 65 3.87 6.43 0.00
N GLY A 66 4.58 5.32 0.16
CA GLY A 66 5.86 5.23 0.81
C GLY A 66 6.85 4.37 0.02
N VAL A 67 8.11 4.82 -0.01
CA VAL A 67 9.21 4.07 -0.62
C VAL A 67 10.30 3.84 0.40
N ARG A 68 10.93 2.67 0.32
CA ARG A 68 12.10 2.32 1.14
C ARG A 68 13.21 1.74 0.29
N ARG A 69 14.44 1.90 0.76
CA ARG A 69 15.64 1.30 0.18
C ARG A 69 16.62 0.94 1.29
N VAL A 70 17.11 -0.29 1.27
CA VAL A 70 18.27 -0.69 2.06
C VAL A 70 19.52 -0.07 1.46
N ASP A 71 20.23 0.75 2.23
CA ASP A 71 21.47 1.40 1.80
C ASP A 71 22.70 0.55 2.15
N ALA A 72 22.68 -0.16 3.29
CA ALA A 72 23.73 -1.09 3.68
C ALA A 72 23.25 -2.11 4.72
N ARG A 73 23.95 -3.25 4.79
CA ARG A 73 23.95 -4.15 5.95
C ARG A 73 25.25 -3.95 6.71
N ILE A 74 25.17 -3.84 8.03
CA ILE A 74 26.32 -3.59 8.91
C ILE A 74 26.38 -4.65 10.01
N TRP A 75 27.56 -4.78 10.62
CA TRP A 75 27.78 -5.64 11.78
C TRP A 75 28.20 -4.77 12.95
N ILE A 76 27.43 -4.82 14.04
CA ILE A 76 27.65 -4.03 15.26
C ILE A 76 28.32 -4.95 16.27
N ARG A 77 29.46 -4.52 16.82
CA ARG A 77 30.14 -5.22 17.91
C ARG A 77 29.87 -4.50 19.21
N SER A 78 29.50 -5.25 20.24
CA SER A 78 29.39 -4.76 21.62
C SER A 78 30.53 -5.31 22.46
N ALA A 79 30.92 -4.61 23.52
CA ALA A 79 31.79 -5.18 24.55
C ALA A 79 31.08 -6.24 25.40
N GLU A 80 29.73 -6.28 25.37
CA GLU A 80 28.89 -7.21 26.12
C GLU A 80 28.50 -8.46 25.31
N LEU A 81 28.70 -8.44 24.00
CA LEU A 81 28.58 -9.62 23.15
C LEU A 81 29.98 -10.25 23.11
N ASP A 82 30.13 -11.48 23.63
CA ASP A 82 31.37 -12.25 23.66
C ASP A 82 31.92 -12.49 22.22
N ASP A 83 32.52 -11.46 21.62
CA ASP A 83 32.99 -11.38 20.22
C ASP A 83 31.93 -11.56 19.11
N GLU A 84 30.65 -11.76 19.44
CA GLU A 84 29.58 -11.86 18.44
C GLU A 84 29.14 -10.48 17.91
N ALA A 85 28.99 -10.37 16.59
CA ALA A 85 28.53 -9.15 15.93
C ALA A 85 27.05 -9.24 15.55
N ALA A 86 26.24 -8.27 15.99
CA ALA A 86 24.82 -8.19 15.69
C ALA A 86 24.56 -7.55 14.30
N LEU A 87 23.55 -8.05 13.58
CA LEU A 87 23.15 -7.47 12.28
C LEU A 87 22.51 -6.10 12.49
N GLY A 88 22.93 -5.15 11.66
CA GLY A 88 22.23 -3.88 11.47
C GLY A 88 21.83 -3.69 10.02
N LEU A 89 20.66 -3.09 9.81
CA LEU A 89 20.16 -2.66 8.52
C LEU A 89 20.13 -1.14 8.47
N CYS A 90 20.93 -0.52 7.61
CA CYS A 90 20.84 0.91 7.31
C CYS A 90 19.91 1.10 6.11
N ALA A 91 18.83 1.86 6.28
CA ALA A 91 17.86 2.11 5.22
C ALA A 91 17.42 3.57 5.15
N SER A 92 17.16 4.04 3.93
CA SER A 92 16.47 5.28 3.64
C SER A 92 15.01 4.97 3.31
N TYR A 93 14.09 5.74 3.88
CA TYR A 93 12.67 5.59 3.61
C TYR A 93 11.99 6.96 3.57
N ALA A 94 10.94 7.08 2.77
CA ALA A 94 10.23 8.32 2.59
C ALA A 94 8.76 8.06 2.37
N SER A 95 7.93 8.98 2.84
CA SER A 95 6.52 9.02 2.48
C SER A 95 6.16 10.39 1.94
N GLY A 96 5.14 10.43 1.11
CA GLY A 96 4.58 11.67 0.62
C GLY A 96 3.10 11.55 0.31
N VAL A 97 2.53 12.71 -0.03
CA VAL A 97 1.12 12.84 -0.40
C VAL A 97 1.02 13.66 -1.67
N VAL A 98 0.29 13.16 -2.66
CA VAL A 98 -0.16 13.96 -3.80
C VAL A 98 -1.59 14.38 -3.55
N VAL A 99 -1.85 15.68 -3.63
CA VAL A 99 -3.18 16.27 -3.51
C VAL A 99 -3.68 16.60 -4.91
N CYS A 100 -4.73 15.91 -5.32
CA CYS A 100 -5.43 16.14 -6.57
C CYS A 100 -6.72 16.93 -6.28
N ARG A 101 -6.86 18.10 -6.91
CA ARG A 101 -8.04 18.96 -6.77
C ARG A 101 -8.83 19.01 -8.07
N HIS A 102 -10.15 18.96 -7.92
CA HIS A 102 -11.14 19.10 -8.96
C HIS A 102 -12.10 20.21 -8.56
N ASP A 103 -11.82 21.43 -9.00
CA ASP A 103 -12.64 22.59 -8.68
C ASP A 103 -13.09 23.32 -9.95
N SER A 104 -13.85 24.41 -9.77
CA SER A 104 -14.36 25.24 -10.86
C SER A 104 -13.27 25.94 -11.70
N ARG A 105 -12.02 25.97 -11.22
CA ARG A 105 -10.85 26.53 -11.93
C ARG A 105 -10.11 25.47 -12.73
N GLY A 106 -10.38 24.19 -12.50
CA GLY A 106 -9.87 23.07 -13.28
C GLY A 106 -9.30 21.95 -12.42
N ASN A 107 -8.57 21.05 -13.07
CA ASN A 107 -7.91 19.93 -12.42
C ASN A 107 -6.47 20.29 -12.10
N SER A 108 -6.03 20.06 -10.87
CA SER A 108 -4.63 20.22 -10.47
C SER A 108 -4.15 19.04 -9.64
N ALA A 109 -2.85 18.76 -9.69
CA ALA A 109 -2.20 17.76 -8.85
C ALA A 109 -0.84 18.31 -8.41
N GLY A 110 -0.53 18.17 -7.12
CA GLY A 110 0.73 18.63 -6.55
C GLY A 110 1.09 17.85 -5.30
N ILE A 111 2.36 17.90 -4.90
CA ILE A 111 2.81 17.25 -3.66
C ILE A 111 2.34 18.11 -2.49
N GLY A 112 1.43 17.57 -1.66
CA GLY A 112 0.93 18.22 -0.45
C GLY A 112 1.87 18.06 0.75
N GLY A 113 2.84 17.14 0.67
CA GLY A 113 3.85 16.94 1.70
C GLY A 113 4.74 15.76 1.37
N SER A 114 5.96 15.77 1.90
CA SER A 114 6.87 14.62 1.84
C SER A 114 7.90 14.70 2.96
N ASP A 115 8.24 13.57 3.56
CA ASP A 115 9.32 13.46 4.55
C ASP A 115 10.25 12.29 4.19
N VAL A 116 11.55 12.47 4.41
CA VAL A 116 12.60 11.49 4.13
C VAL A 116 13.38 11.24 5.41
N ARG A 117 13.43 9.98 5.81
CA ARG A 117 14.13 9.54 7.02
C ARG A 117 15.13 8.45 6.72
N ARG A 118 16.07 8.28 7.64
CA ARG A 118 17.12 7.26 7.59
C ARG A 118 17.20 6.57 8.94
N GLY A 119 17.21 5.24 8.91
CA GLY A 119 17.17 4.42 10.11
C GLY A 119 18.25 3.33 10.08
N LEU A 120 18.85 3.10 11.25
CA LEU A 120 19.57 1.89 11.58
C LEU A 120 18.62 0.97 12.34
N PHE A 121 18.33 -0.21 11.80
CA PHE A 121 17.45 -1.20 12.40
C PHE A 121 18.28 -2.38 12.89
N THR A 122 18.17 -2.76 14.15
CA THR A 122 19.02 -3.80 14.77
C THR A 122 18.40 -4.36 16.05
N THR A 123 18.92 -5.48 16.54
CA THR A 123 18.63 -6.04 17.88
C THR A 123 19.71 -5.68 18.91
N ALA A 124 20.75 -4.94 18.51
CA ALA A 124 21.78 -4.44 19.41
C ALA A 124 21.25 -3.30 20.30
N LEU A 125 21.08 -3.55 21.60
CA LEU A 125 20.52 -2.60 22.58
C LEU A 125 21.39 -1.35 22.75
N GLU A 126 22.69 -1.49 22.57
CA GLU A 126 23.67 -0.42 22.63
C GLU A 126 23.78 0.40 21.34
N ALA A 127 23.04 0.04 20.29
CA ALA A 127 23.07 0.78 19.03
C ALA A 127 22.74 2.26 19.22
N ARG A 128 23.49 3.11 18.52
CA ARG A 128 23.33 4.57 18.51
C ARG A 128 23.17 5.05 17.09
N GLU A 129 22.70 6.30 16.96
CA GLU A 129 22.64 6.96 15.66
C GLU A 129 24.01 6.91 14.97
N ILE A 130 24.01 6.59 13.68
CA ILE A 130 25.20 6.68 12.83
C ILE A 130 25.09 7.98 12.04
N PRO A 131 25.72 9.09 12.48
CA PRO A 131 25.82 10.25 11.63
C PRO A 131 26.51 9.90 10.30
N ALA A 132 26.12 10.52 9.20
CA ALA A 132 26.84 10.33 7.94
C ALA A 132 26.76 11.61 7.10
N PRO A 133 27.79 11.90 6.26
CA PRO A 133 27.78 13.09 5.40
C PRO A 133 26.52 13.22 4.52
N ALA A 134 25.90 12.09 4.15
CA ALA A 134 24.70 12.04 3.32
C ALA A 134 23.39 11.87 4.13
N GLY A 135 23.45 12.02 5.46
CA GLY A 135 22.31 11.96 6.38
C GLY A 135 22.51 10.98 7.54
N ASN A 136 22.04 11.33 8.73
CA ASN A 136 22.19 10.50 9.92
C ASN A 136 21.19 9.33 9.92
N TYR A 137 21.65 8.15 10.33
CA TYR A 137 20.83 6.95 10.49
C TYR A 137 20.44 6.77 11.95
N ARG A 138 19.19 7.15 12.28
CA ARG A 138 18.67 7.05 13.65
C ARG A 138 18.51 5.59 14.06
N ALA A 139 18.94 5.23 15.26
CA ALA A 139 18.81 3.86 15.76
C ALA A 139 17.34 3.52 16.10
N HIS A 140 16.90 2.36 15.61
CA HIS A 140 15.64 1.71 15.91
C HIS A 140 15.97 0.29 16.35
N VAL A 141 15.78 0.04 17.65
CA VAL A 141 16.12 -1.23 18.27
C VAL A 141 14.84 -2.01 18.56
N THR A 142 14.89 -3.32 18.36
CA THR A 142 13.83 -4.26 18.73
C THR A 142 14.45 -5.50 19.35
N ASP A 143 13.69 -6.22 20.18
CA ASP A 143 14.17 -7.46 20.78
C ASP A 143 14.25 -8.58 19.72
N ALA A 144 15.20 -9.50 19.89
CA ALA A 144 15.27 -10.67 19.03
C ALA A 144 14.07 -11.59 19.27
N ASP A 145 13.52 -12.14 18.18
CA ASP A 145 12.46 -13.15 18.23
C ASP A 145 13.02 -14.48 17.68
N PRO A 146 13.11 -15.56 18.48
CA PRO A 146 13.59 -16.86 18.02
C PRO A 146 12.76 -17.47 16.90
N ALA A 147 11.48 -17.09 16.79
CA ALA A 147 10.58 -17.60 15.77
C ALA A 147 10.72 -16.89 14.41
N THR A 148 11.32 -15.70 14.39
CA THR A 148 11.39 -14.85 13.20
C THR A 148 12.85 -14.67 12.76
N PRO A 149 13.23 -15.05 11.53
CA PRO A 149 14.58 -14.79 11.02
C PRO A 149 14.96 -13.31 11.12
N LEU A 150 16.15 -13.03 11.66
CA LEU A 150 16.60 -11.66 11.94
C LEU A 150 16.45 -10.69 10.74
N PRO A 151 16.80 -11.05 9.48
CA PRO A 151 16.57 -10.15 8.34
C PRO A 151 15.09 -9.79 8.12
N ALA A 152 14.18 -10.73 8.36
CA ALA A 152 12.73 -10.51 8.25
C ALA A 152 12.25 -9.58 9.37
N LEU A 153 12.70 -9.81 10.61
CA LEU A 153 12.42 -8.95 11.76
C LEU A 153 12.85 -7.50 11.52
N LEU A 154 14.07 -7.28 11.02
CA LEU A 154 14.57 -5.92 10.73
C LEU A 154 13.81 -5.26 9.56
N SER A 155 13.41 -6.04 8.56
CA SER A 155 12.57 -5.57 7.45
C SER A 155 11.16 -5.16 7.91
N ALA A 156 10.56 -5.93 8.83
CA ALA A 156 9.27 -5.63 9.43
C ALA A 156 9.33 -4.35 10.28
N LEU A 157 10.40 -4.16 11.08
CA LEU A 157 10.61 -2.92 11.84
C LEU A 157 10.76 -1.70 10.91
N LEU A 158 11.48 -1.84 9.79
CA LEU A 158 11.54 -0.80 8.76
C LEU A 158 10.16 -0.52 8.14
N GLN A 159 9.37 -1.56 7.86
CA GLN A 159 8.01 -1.42 7.32
C GLN A 159 7.08 -0.70 8.30
N GLN A 160 7.21 -0.99 9.60
CA GLN A 160 6.50 -0.28 10.66
C GLN A 160 6.86 1.21 10.66
N ARG A 161 8.14 1.57 10.61
CA ARG A 161 8.56 2.98 10.57
C ARG A 161 8.14 3.73 9.32
N LEU A 162 8.10 3.05 8.17
CA LEU A 162 7.52 3.62 6.95
C LEU A 162 6.01 3.86 7.12
N SER A 163 5.31 2.91 7.72
CA SER A 163 3.87 3.02 7.97
C SER A 163 3.49 4.17 8.90
N GLU A 164 4.25 4.35 9.98
CA GLU A 164 4.12 5.50 10.89
C GLU A 164 4.35 6.83 10.16
N LEU A 165 5.31 6.85 9.24
CA LEU A 165 5.62 8.04 8.43
C LEU A 165 4.49 8.39 7.46
N GLU A 166 3.89 7.39 6.81
CA GLU A 166 2.74 7.57 5.91
C GLU A 166 1.55 8.19 6.63
N ILE A 167 1.23 7.71 7.84
CA ILE A 167 0.17 8.30 8.68
C ILE A 167 0.51 9.76 8.98
N SER A 168 1.74 10.03 9.44
CA SER A 168 2.17 11.38 9.82
C SER A 168 2.07 12.37 8.66
N VAL A 169 2.49 11.99 7.45
CA VAL A 169 2.41 12.89 6.29
C VAL A 169 0.97 13.02 5.79
N ALA A 170 0.17 11.95 5.85
CA ALA A 170 -1.24 11.99 5.49
C ALA A 170 -2.04 12.96 6.38
N VAL A 171 -1.87 12.87 7.71
CA VAL A 171 -2.50 13.79 8.67
C VAL A 171 -2.05 15.22 8.41
N ALA A 172 -0.74 15.47 8.32
CA ALA A 172 -0.21 16.81 8.08
C ALA A 172 -0.69 17.42 6.74
N ALA A 173 -0.91 16.60 5.70
CA ALA A 173 -1.43 17.07 4.43
C ALA A 173 -2.94 17.41 4.51
N ARG A 174 -3.71 16.64 5.27
CA ARG A 174 -5.13 16.93 5.53
C ARG A 174 -5.33 18.18 6.37
N ASP A 175 -4.51 18.37 7.41
CA ASP A 175 -4.56 19.54 8.29
C ASP A 175 -4.31 20.88 7.55
N GLN A 176 -3.71 20.81 6.36
CA GLN A 176 -3.49 21.98 5.48
C GLN A 176 -4.66 22.29 4.55
N LEU A 177 -5.68 21.42 4.48
CA LEU A 177 -6.89 21.68 3.71
C LEU A 177 -7.82 22.62 4.47
N GLU A 178 -8.62 23.40 3.73
CA GLU A 178 -9.70 24.18 4.34
C GLU A 178 -10.72 23.24 5.00
N PRO A 179 -11.38 23.62 6.10
CA PRO A 179 -12.32 22.74 6.82
C PRO A 179 -13.41 22.13 5.92
N SER A 180 -13.98 22.92 5.01
CA SER A 180 -14.98 22.43 4.05
C SER A 180 -14.43 21.40 3.07
N GLN A 181 -13.12 21.43 2.77
CA GLN A 181 -12.47 20.43 1.94
C GLN A 181 -12.14 19.18 2.73
N GLN A 182 -11.79 19.30 4.02
CA GLN A 182 -11.54 18.16 4.90
C GLN A 182 -12.79 17.28 5.05
N ASP A 183 -13.96 17.89 5.19
CA ASP A 183 -15.24 17.18 5.33
C ASP A 183 -15.65 16.41 4.06
N GLU A 184 -15.12 16.83 2.90
CA GLU A 184 -15.48 16.29 1.58
C GLU A 184 -14.35 15.55 0.86
N ASP A 185 -13.18 15.36 1.49
CA ASP A 185 -12.03 14.74 0.84
C ASP A 185 -12.16 13.22 0.62
N LEU A 186 -11.16 12.62 -0.02
CA LEU A 186 -10.95 11.17 0.01
C LEU A 186 -9.45 10.90 0.12
N LEU A 187 -9.05 10.15 1.15
CA LEU A 187 -7.68 9.70 1.31
C LEU A 187 -7.52 8.27 0.81
N VAL A 188 -6.63 8.10 -0.15
CA VAL A 188 -6.27 6.82 -0.76
C VAL A 188 -4.86 6.47 -0.34
N ILE A 189 -4.71 5.37 0.38
CA ILE A 189 -3.41 4.86 0.84
C ILE A 189 -3.02 3.66 -0.01
N ASP A 190 -1.81 3.67 -0.60
CA ASP A 190 -1.29 2.49 -1.30
C ASP A 190 -0.95 1.39 -0.29
N GLY A 191 -1.65 0.26 -0.38
CA GLY A 191 -1.55 -0.86 0.53
C GLY A 191 -2.64 -0.96 1.60
N PRO A 192 -2.51 -1.93 2.53
CA PRO A 192 -3.53 -2.21 3.54
C PRO A 192 -3.69 -1.09 4.59
N LEU A 193 -4.89 -0.91 5.12
CA LEU A 193 -5.23 0.10 6.15
C LEU A 193 -4.78 -0.24 7.57
N ARG A 194 -3.88 -1.20 7.77
CA ARG A 194 -3.41 -1.60 9.11
C ARG A 194 -2.87 -0.39 9.89
N GLY A 195 -3.40 -0.12 11.07
CA GLY A 195 -2.98 1.02 11.91
C GLY A 195 -3.43 2.40 11.41
N ARG A 196 -4.22 2.46 10.34
CA ARG A 196 -4.72 3.69 9.70
C ARG A 196 -6.25 3.81 9.77
N GLN A 197 -6.92 2.91 10.49
CA GLN A 197 -8.39 2.77 10.50
C GLN A 197 -9.11 3.98 11.11
N HIS A 198 -8.43 4.71 11.98
CA HIS A 198 -8.96 5.89 12.67
C HIS A 198 -9.06 7.13 11.77
N LEU A 199 -8.46 7.11 10.57
CA LEU A 199 -8.50 8.24 9.65
C LEU A 199 -9.86 8.29 8.93
N PRO A 200 -10.63 9.39 9.02
CA PRO A 200 -11.95 9.49 8.39
C PRO A 200 -11.82 9.43 6.86
N ARG A 201 -12.86 8.96 6.17
CA ARG A 201 -12.94 8.96 4.69
C ARG A 201 -11.68 8.42 4.00
N THR A 202 -11.16 7.30 4.53
CA THR A 202 -9.90 6.69 4.08
C THR A 202 -10.16 5.33 3.48
N ILE A 203 -9.52 5.05 2.35
CA ILE A 203 -9.53 3.74 1.70
C ILE A 203 -8.09 3.23 1.51
N GLY A 204 -7.89 1.94 1.74
CA GLY A 204 -6.69 1.23 1.33
C GLY A 204 -6.83 0.74 -0.10
N TYR A 205 -5.78 0.87 -0.89
CA TYR A 205 -5.73 0.49 -2.28
C TYR A 205 -4.69 -0.62 -2.47
N ILE A 206 -5.15 -1.85 -2.68
CA ILE A 206 -4.30 -3.04 -2.71
C ILE A 206 -4.29 -3.60 -4.13
N LYS A 207 -3.08 -3.64 -4.71
CA LYS A 207 -2.84 -4.08 -6.10
C LYS A 207 -2.58 -5.59 -6.19
N THR A 208 -2.04 -6.18 -5.13
CA THR A 208 -1.59 -7.58 -5.09
C THR A 208 -2.59 -8.50 -4.40
N HIS A 209 -2.81 -9.69 -4.96
CA HIS A 209 -3.84 -10.64 -4.52
C HIS A 209 -3.17 -11.94 -4.05
N HIS A 210 -2.48 -11.88 -2.91
CA HIS A 210 -1.68 -13.00 -2.39
C HIS A 210 -2.54 -14.15 -1.83
N SER A 211 -3.77 -13.86 -1.38
CA SER A 211 -4.67 -14.83 -0.76
C SER A 211 -6.06 -14.77 -1.39
N ARG A 212 -6.64 -15.94 -1.68
CA ARG A 212 -8.06 -16.04 -2.03
C ARG A 212 -8.88 -15.90 -0.75
N TYR A 213 -9.31 -14.68 -0.45
CA TYR A 213 -10.16 -14.41 0.72
C TYR A 213 -11.60 -14.87 0.50
N LEU A 214 -12.06 -14.91 -0.75
CA LEU A 214 -13.41 -15.34 -1.11
C LEU A 214 -13.46 -16.84 -1.43
N PRO A 215 -14.56 -17.54 -1.07
CA PRO A 215 -14.89 -18.86 -1.58
C PRO A 215 -14.85 -18.90 -3.11
N SER A 216 -14.64 -20.08 -3.66
CA SER A 216 -14.38 -20.25 -5.09
C SER A 216 -15.51 -19.70 -5.97
N GLU A 217 -16.74 -19.81 -5.49
CA GLU A 217 -17.98 -19.41 -6.16
C GLU A 217 -18.07 -17.89 -6.28
N LEU A 218 -17.76 -17.17 -5.20
CA LEU A 218 -17.75 -15.70 -5.16
C LEU A 218 -16.53 -15.13 -5.90
N ASN A 219 -15.39 -15.81 -5.80
CA ASN A 219 -14.15 -15.38 -6.45
C ASN A 219 -14.25 -15.42 -7.99
N GLN A 220 -15.12 -16.27 -8.56
CA GLN A 220 -15.39 -16.29 -10.01
C GLN A 220 -15.96 -14.96 -10.50
N LEU A 221 -16.78 -14.28 -9.69
CA LEU A 221 -17.34 -12.98 -10.05
C LEU A 221 -16.24 -11.93 -10.24
N VAL A 222 -15.21 -11.94 -9.38
CA VAL A 222 -14.09 -10.99 -9.43
C VAL A 222 -13.42 -11.00 -10.81
N SER A 223 -13.12 -12.20 -11.32
CA SER A 223 -12.49 -12.36 -12.64
C SER A 223 -13.36 -11.89 -13.82
N LYS A 224 -14.69 -11.82 -13.62
CA LYS A 224 -15.69 -11.44 -14.62
C LYS A 224 -16.12 -9.97 -14.52
N LEU A 225 -15.59 -9.20 -13.57
CA LEU A 225 -15.91 -7.78 -13.48
C LEU A 225 -15.55 -7.08 -14.79
N GLU A 226 -16.43 -6.17 -15.22
CA GLU A 226 -16.15 -5.23 -16.30
C GLU A 226 -15.39 -4.00 -15.75
N PRO A 227 -14.64 -3.27 -16.58
CA PRO A 227 -14.03 -2.00 -16.17
C PRO A 227 -15.04 -1.05 -15.50
N GLY A 228 -14.67 -0.55 -14.32
CA GLY A 228 -15.51 0.30 -13.50
C GLY A 228 -16.57 -0.44 -12.67
N TYR A 229 -16.67 -1.77 -12.73
CA TYR A 229 -17.56 -2.56 -11.87
C TYR A 229 -16.82 -3.07 -10.64
N ARG A 230 -17.57 -3.26 -9.55
CA ARG A 230 -17.07 -3.82 -8.29
C ARG A 230 -17.89 -5.02 -7.83
N THR A 231 -17.34 -5.81 -6.91
CA THR A 231 -18.13 -6.74 -6.10
C THR A 231 -18.97 -5.98 -5.06
N PRO A 232 -19.98 -6.64 -4.48
CA PRO A 232 -20.55 -6.20 -3.21
C PRO A 232 -19.47 -6.03 -2.14
N VAL A 233 -19.70 -5.12 -1.19
CA VAL A 233 -18.91 -5.00 0.02
C VAL A 233 -19.11 -6.26 0.87
N PHE A 234 -18.01 -6.78 1.40
CA PHE A 234 -17.98 -7.87 2.37
C PHE A 234 -17.09 -7.48 3.55
N ARG A 235 -17.27 -8.14 4.69
CA ARG A 235 -16.40 -7.96 5.86
C ARG A 235 -15.43 -9.13 5.92
N MET A 236 -14.18 -8.84 6.24
CA MET A 236 -13.14 -9.85 6.42
C MET A 236 -12.19 -9.48 7.55
N GLY A 237 -11.65 -10.48 8.24
CA GLY A 237 -10.65 -10.25 9.28
C GLY A 237 -9.85 -11.48 9.63
N THR A 238 -8.60 -11.27 10.03
CA THR A 238 -7.83 -12.28 10.79
C THR A 238 -7.67 -11.73 12.20
N ASN A 239 -6.63 -10.94 12.44
CA ASN A 239 -6.39 -10.26 13.72
C ASN A 239 -7.02 -8.87 13.80
N TRP A 240 -7.60 -8.39 12.70
CA TRP A 240 -8.29 -7.12 12.59
C TRP A 240 -9.32 -7.19 11.48
N GLU A 241 -10.47 -6.56 11.69
CA GLU A 241 -11.60 -6.54 10.76
C GLU A 241 -11.54 -5.33 9.82
N ARG A 242 -12.08 -5.52 8.61
CA ARG A 242 -12.28 -4.47 7.61
C ARG A 242 -13.44 -4.80 6.69
N TYR A 243 -14.04 -3.77 6.13
CA TYR A 243 -14.84 -3.94 4.92
C TYR A 243 -13.93 -3.93 3.70
N SER A 244 -14.26 -4.75 2.71
CA SER A 244 -13.51 -4.84 1.47
C SER A 244 -14.41 -5.13 0.27
N TRP A 245 -13.95 -4.73 -0.91
CA TRP A 245 -14.54 -5.04 -2.20
C TRP A 245 -13.44 -5.10 -3.26
N TYR A 246 -13.68 -5.85 -4.33
CA TYR A 246 -12.83 -5.80 -5.51
C TYR A 246 -13.41 -4.82 -6.51
N LEU A 247 -12.55 -4.03 -7.14
CA LEU A 247 -12.89 -3.09 -8.21
C LEU A 247 -12.03 -3.43 -9.43
N ARG A 248 -12.63 -3.37 -10.62
CA ARG A 248 -11.86 -3.44 -11.86
C ARG A 248 -11.60 -2.06 -12.43
N LEU A 249 -10.34 -1.69 -12.55
CA LEU A 249 -9.90 -0.48 -13.24
C LEU A 249 -9.94 -0.67 -14.77
N PRO A 250 -10.00 0.42 -15.55
CA PRO A 250 -9.77 0.38 -16.99
C PRO A 250 -8.48 -0.35 -17.31
N TYR A 251 -8.54 -1.34 -18.19
CA TYR A 251 -7.41 -2.15 -18.61
C TYR A 251 -7.56 -2.55 -20.07
N ARG A 252 -6.46 -2.91 -20.73
CA ARG A 252 -6.50 -3.56 -22.05
C ARG A 252 -6.67 -5.05 -21.87
N GLU A 253 -7.21 -5.75 -22.87
CA GLU A 253 -7.37 -7.21 -22.82
C GLU A 253 -6.11 -7.91 -22.28
N GLY A 254 -6.29 -8.82 -21.32
CA GLY A 254 -5.19 -9.42 -20.60
C GLY A 254 -5.63 -10.55 -19.67
N ALA A 255 -4.79 -10.89 -18.69
CA ALA A 255 -5.10 -11.94 -17.74
C ALA A 255 -6.44 -11.70 -17.00
N PRO A 256 -7.15 -12.75 -16.55
CA PRO A 256 -8.45 -12.61 -15.87
C PRO A 256 -8.45 -11.75 -14.60
N TRP A 257 -7.28 -11.37 -14.07
CA TRP A 257 -7.11 -10.50 -12.91
C TRP A 257 -6.48 -9.14 -13.26
N ALA A 258 -6.19 -8.89 -14.53
CA ALA A 258 -5.71 -7.60 -14.99
C ALA A 258 -6.74 -6.51 -14.63
N GLY A 259 -6.24 -5.38 -14.09
CA GLY A 259 -7.09 -4.28 -13.61
C GLY A 259 -7.84 -4.56 -12.31
N ILE A 260 -7.80 -5.76 -11.74
CA ILE A 260 -8.43 -6.01 -10.45
C ILE A 260 -7.57 -5.44 -9.33
N VAL A 261 -8.20 -4.62 -8.49
CA VAL A 261 -7.65 -4.10 -7.25
C VAL A 261 -8.61 -4.42 -6.12
N ARG A 262 -8.07 -4.59 -4.91
CA ARG A 262 -8.88 -4.71 -3.71
C ARG A 262 -8.87 -3.37 -3.01
N VAL A 263 -10.04 -2.90 -2.62
CA VAL A 263 -10.21 -1.71 -1.82
C VAL A 263 -10.73 -2.13 -0.44
N GLU A 264 -10.31 -1.44 0.60
CA GLU A 264 -10.77 -1.69 1.96
C GLU A 264 -10.96 -0.39 2.75
N CYS A 265 -11.86 -0.42 3.74
CA CYS A 265 -12.08 0.66 4.70
C CYS A 265 -12.24 0.11 6.12
N SER A 266 -12.22 1.00 7.13
CA SER A 266 -12.35 0.60 8.53
C SER A 266 -13.64 -0.17 8.80
N ALA A 267 -13.57 -1.22 9.62
CA ALA A 267 -14.75 -1.92 10.14
C ALA A 267 -15.54 -1.11 11.18
N ASP A 268 -14.97 -0.01 11.69
CA ASP A 268 -15.66 0.90 12.62
C ASP A 268 -16.78 1.70 11.91
N LEU A 269 -16.80 1.71 10.58
CA LEU A 269 -17.87 2.30 9.78
C LEU A 269 -19.14 1.46 9.84
N THR A 270 -20.29 2.09 9.62
CA THR A 270 -21.50 1.32 9.33
C THR A 270 -21.37 0.63 7.97
N ALA A 271 -22.07 -0.48 7.77
CA ALA A 271 -22.14 -1.14 6.46
C ALA A 271 -22.61 -0.17 5.35
N ALA A 272 -23.53 0.75 5.66
CA ALA A 272 -24.00 1.76 4.73
C ALA A 272 -22.90 2.75 4.32
N ASP A 273 -22.11 3.24 5.28
CA ASP A 273 -20.99 4.14 5.01
C ASP A 273 -19.89 3.46 4.20
N ALA A 274 -19.61 2.18 4.48
CA ALA A 274 -18.68 1.38 3.69
C ALA A 274 -19.16 1.21 2.24
N VAL A 275 -20.47 1.01 2.02
CA VAL A 275 -21.07 0.93 0.69
C VAL A 275 -20.99 2.28 -0.05
N GLU A 276 -21.20 3.41 0.63
CA GLU A 276 -21.02 4.73 0.02
C GLU A 276 -19.55 4.99 -0.36
N LEU A 277 -18.58 4.58 0.47
CA LEU A 277 -17.16 4.60 0.09
C LEU A 277 -16.85 3.67 -1.09
N ALA A 278 -17.54 2.53 -1.20
CA ALA A 278 -17.39 1.63 -2.33
C ALA A 278 -17.89 2.25 -3.64
N TYR A 279 -19.02 2.94 -3.63
CA TYR A 279 -19.48 3.73 -4.79
C TYR A 279 -18.53 4.90 -5.11
N LEU A 280 -18.04 5.59 -4.08
CA LEU A 280 -17.12 6.71 -4.26
C LEU A 280 -15.80 6.24 -4.90
N SER A 281 -15.16 5.22 -4.34
CA SER A 281 -13.90 4.65 -4.84
C SER A 281 -14.02 4.13 -6.27
N GLN A 282 -15.14 3.47 -6.60
CA GLN A 282 -15.44 3.01 -7.96
C GLN A 282 -15.44 4.16 -8.96
N SER A 283 -16.07 5.28 -8.62
CA SER A 283 -16.15 6.46 -9.50
C SER A 283 -14.82 7.24 -9.57
N VAL A 284 -14.07 7.28 -8.46
CA VAL A 284 -12.86 8.09 -8.33
C VAL A 284 -11.65 7.37 -8.91
N LEU A 285 -11.34 6.15 -8.46
CA LEU A 285 -10.09 5.46 -8.79
C LEU A 285 -9.96 5.16 -10.29
N VAL A 286 -11.07 4.89 -10.97
CA VAL A 286 -11.14 4.68 -12.42
C VAL A 286 -10.58 5.88 -13.20
N ARG A 287 -10.75 7.11 -12.70
CA ARG A 287 -10.22 8.34 -13.33
C ARG A 287 -8.70 8.47 -13.20
N TYR A 288 -8.10 7.73 -12.25
CA TYR A 288 -6.69 7.77 -11.92
C TYR A 288 -5.90 6.56 -12.42
N ALA A 289 -6.58 5.56 -12.99
CA ALA A 289 -5.95 4.40 -13.58
C ALA A 289 -4.95 4.82 -14.67
N SER A 290 -3.75 4.24 -14.63
CA SER A 290 -2.73 4.50 -15.64
C SER A 290 -3.02 3.74 -16.94
N ASP A 291 -2.45 4.26 -18.03
CA ASP A 291 -2.45 3.61 -19.35
C ASP A 291 -1.07 2.96 -19.55
N GLU A 292 -1.05 1.74 -20.12
CA GLU A 292 0.18 0.95 -20.40
C GLU A 292 1.22 1.70 -21.23
N ILE A 293 0.80 2.67 -22.05
CA ILE A 293 1.73 3.52 -22.82
C ILE A 293 2.57 4.41 -21.90
N LYS A 294 2.02 4.79 -20.73
CA LYS A 294 2.64 5.76 -19.79
C LYS A 294 3.26 5.10 -18.58
N ASP A 295 2.76 3.94 -18.16
CA ASP A 295 3.28 3.18 -17.03
C ASP A 295 3.31 1.68 -17.38
N PRO A 296 4.50 1.03 -17.40
CA PRO A 296 4.57 -0.42 -17.59
C PRO A 296 3.88 -1.23 -16.49
N ARG A 297 3.50 -0.59 -15.37
CA ARG A 297 2.71 -1.18 -14.27
C ARG A 297 1.22 -0.88 -14.37
N ALA A 298 0.75 -0.29 -15.47
CA ALA A 298 -0.66 -0.16 -15.76
C ALA A 298 -1.31 -1.54 -15.89
N PRO A 299 -2.62 -1.66 -15.64
CA PRO A 299 -3.57 -0.63 -15.18
C PRO A 299 -3.59 -0.42 -13.65
N GLN A 300 -2.89 -1.27 -12.90
CA GLN A 300 -3.03 -1.37 -11.43
C GLN A 300 -2.29 -0.25 -10.68
N ASN A 301 -1.44 0.51 -11.35
CA ASN A 301 -0.80 1.67 -10.72
C ASN A 301 -1.57 2.95 -11.01
N LEU A 302 -1.93 3.73 -9.99
CA LEU A 302 -2.59 5.02 -10.21
C LEU A 302 -1.54 6.07 -10.57
N TYR A 303 -1.81 6.93 -11.57
CA TYR A 303 -0.81 7.91 -12.02
C TYR A 303 -0.31 8.87 -10.93
N PRO A 304 -1.11 9.30 -9.92
CA PRO A 304 -0.60 10.13 -8.83
C PRO A 304 0.42 9.38 -7.97
N ILE A 305 0.16 8.10 -7.68
CA ILE A 305 1.05 7.22 -6.91
C ILE A 305 2.36 6.99 -7.68
N ALA A 306 2.27 6.67 -8.98
CA ALA A 306 3.45 6.51 -9.82
C ALA A 306 4.34 7.76 -9.85
N GLY A 307 3.72 8.95 -9.97
CA GLY A 307 4.43 10.23 -9.93
C GLY A 307 5.08 10.49 -8.57
N LEU A 308 4.39 10.16 -7.49
CA LEU A 308 4.87 10.27 -6.12
C LEU A 308 6.07 9.35 -5.86
N GLU A 309 5.96 8.06 -6.17
CA GLU A 309 7.04 7.08 -6.02
C GLU A 309 8.33 7.58 -6.68
N ARG A 310 8.22 8.07 -7.92
CA ARG A 310 9.37 8.58 -8.68
C ARG A 310 10.05 9.74 -7.97
N GLU A 311 9.28 10.68 -7.45
CA GLU A 311 9.81 11.82 -6.72
C GLU A 311 10.40 11.40 -5.36
N LEU A 312 9.74 10.52 -4.62
CA LEU A 312 10.25 10.03 -3.33
C LEU A 312 11.56 9.25 -3.52
N ARG A 313 11.65 8.38 -4.53
CA ARG A 313 12.88 7.66 -4.88
C ARG A 313 14.02 8.61 -5.23
N ARG A 314 13.74 9.71 -5.94
CA ARG A 314 14.71 10.77 -6.21
C ARG A 314 15.20 11.42 -4.90
N ARG A 315 14.29 11.68 -3.95
CA ARG A 315 14.58 12.29 -2.65
C ARG A 315 15.36 11.38 -1.69
N LEU A 316 15.28 10.06 -1.83
CA LEU A 316 16.14 9.13 -1.07
C LEU A 316 17.64 9.34 -1.36
N GLY A 317 17.98 10.04 -2.43
CA GLY A 317 19.37 10.34 -2.80
C GLY A 317 20.07 9.17 -3.49
N ASN A 318 21.35 9.38 -3.81
CA ASN A 318 22.14 8.41 -4.57
C ASN A 318 22.60 7.24 -3.68
N PRO A 319 22.28 5.97 -4.04
CA PRO A 319 22.61 4.81 -3.23
C PRO A 319 24.11 4.58 -3.06
N GLN A 320 24.92 4.87 -4.09
CA GLN A 320 26.38 4.68 -4.03
C GLN A 320 27.04 5.67 -3.07
N LEU A 321 26.56 6.93 -3.04
CA LEU A 321 27.08 7.93 -2.10
C LEU A 321 26.72 7.60 -0.66
N LEU A 322 25.49 7.14 -0.40
CA LEU A 322 25.06 6.73 0.94
C LEU A 322 25.86 5.52 1.43
N HIS A 323 25.97 4.47 0.61
CA HIS A 323 26.76 3.30 0.94
C HIS A 323 28.24 3.64 1.17
N ARG A 324 28.83 4.51 0.33
CA ARG A 324 30.20 4.99 0.53
C ARG A 324 30.35 5.76 1.85
N SER A 325 29.38 6.62 2.18
CA SER A 325 29.40 7.43 3.40
C SER A 325 29.39 6.58 4.67
N LEU A 326 28.63 5.47 4.66
CA LEU A 326 28.61 4.48 5.73
C LEU A 326 29.95 3.71 5.81
N ARG A 327 30.56 3.35 4.68
CA ARG A 327 31.86 2.64 4.65
C ARG A 327 33.04 3.48 5.12
N THR A 328 33.01 4.79 4.89
CA THR A 328 34.09 5.70 5.33
C THR A 328 34.07 5.96 6.83
N ARG A 329 32.97 5.60 7.51
CA ARG A 329 32.94 5.53 8.97
C ARG A 329 33.40 4.15 9.42
N ARG A 330 34.58 4.12 10.01
CA ARG A 330 34.89 3.12 11.02
C ARG A 330 34.51 3.75 12.36
N GLY A 331 33.61 3.11 13.08
CA GLY A 331 33.39 3.40 14.50
C GLY A 331 34.65 3.12 15.28
#